data_AF-A0A497L6U2-F1
#
_entry.id   AF-A0A497L6U2-F1
#
_cell.length_a   1.000
_cell.length_b   1.000
_cell.length_c   1.000
_cell.angle_alpha   90.00
_cell.angle_beta   90.00
_cell.angle_gamma   90.00
#
_symmetry.space_group_name_H-M   'P 1'
#
loop_
_entity.id
_entity.type
_entity.pdbx_description
1 polymer ?
#
loop_
_entity_poly.entity_id
_entity_poly.type
_entity_poly.pdbx_seq_one_letter_code
_entity_poly.pdbx_strand_id
1 'polypeptide(L)'
;EVGTEVAREIGAEHVVLTNFPGAVPGTKTLADMFRYNAYQLFNATARWRAYGGLVRQLEDELSRLKSQNTLLLGLTVGLAVLAVAEALLLIAWRRRA
;
A
#
# COMPACT_ATOMS: atom_id res chain seq x y z
N GLU A 1 14.30 21.01 -10.45
CA GLU A 1 13.13 20.17 -10.83
C GLU A 1 13.51 18.74 -11.22
N VAL A 2 14.66 18.52 -11.87
CA VAL A 2 15.19 17.17 -12.19
C VAL A 2 15.27 16.22 -10.98
N GLY A 3 15.76 16.68 -9.82
CA GLY A 3 15.86 15.82 -8.62
C GLY A 3 14.50 15.32 -8.11
N THR A 4 13.44 16.08 -8.33
CA THR A 4 12.07 15.66 -7.96
C THR A 4 11.57 14.57 -8.89
N GLU A 5 11.84 14.72 -10.18
CA GLU A 5 11.44 13.73 -11.18
C GLU A 5 12.15 12.39 -10.95
N VAL A 6 13.47 12.41 -10.77
CA VAL A 6 14.25 11.19 -10.51
C VAL A 6 13.79 10.50 -9.23
N ALA A 7 13.55 11.26 -8.14
CA ALA A 7 13.07 10.68 -6.90
C ALA A 7 11.70 10.01 -7.08
N ARG A 8 10.80 10.63 -7.84
CA ARG A 8 9.48 10.07 -8.16
C ARG A 8 9.57 8.77 -8.95
N GLU A 9 10.42 8.72 -9.97
CA GLU A 9 10.60 7.53 -10.82
C GLU A 9 11.10 6.31 -10.03
N ILE A 10 11.97 6.52 -9.04
CA ILE A 10 12.54 5.45 -8.23
C ILE A 10 11.78 5.20 -6.91
N GLY A 11 10.69 5.91 -6.66
CA GLY A 11 9.90 5.80 -5.42
C GLY A 11 10.62 6.30 -4.15
N ALA A 12 11.52 7.27 -4.30
CA ALA A 12 12.25 7.90 -3.21
C ALA A 12 11.64 9.25 -2.81
N GLU A 13 11.86 9.66 -1.55
CA GLU A 13 11.51 10.99 -1.06
C GLU A 13 12.61 11.99 -1.45
N HIS A 14 12.24 13.06 -2.18
CA HIS A 14 13.19 14.12 -2.53
C HIS A 14 13.40 15.08 -1.34
N VAL A 15 14.65 15.28 -0.94
CA VAL A 15 15.06 16.24 0.09
C VAL A 15 16.10 17.20 -0.46
N VAL A 16 15.87 18.50 -0.28
CA VAL A 16 16.83 19.54 -0.65
C VAL A 16 17.54 20.05 0.59
N LEU A 17 18.87 20.01 0.57
CA LEU A 17 19.74 20.50 1.62
C LEU A 17 20.59 21.67 1.08
N THR A 18 21.09 22.53 1.97
CA THR A 18 22.04 23.58 1.61
C THR A 18 23.42 23.30 2.21
N ASN A 19 24.48 23.59 1.45
CA ASN A 19 25.86 23.49 1.91
C ASN A 19 26.48 24.85 2.24
N PHE A 20 25.73 25.94 2.07
CA PHE A 20 26.22 27.30 2.26
C PHE A 20 25.34 28.05 3.27
N PRO A 21 25.91 28.54 4.38
CA PRO A 21 25.20 29.43 5.28
C PRO A 21 24.71 30.68 4.54
N GLY A 22 23.45 31.06 4.80
CA GLY A 22 22.80 32.21 4.18
C GLY A 22 22.19 31.95 2.80
N ALA A 23 22.41 30.78 2.19
CA ALA A 23 21.81 30.45 0.88
C ALA A 23 20.29 30.23 0.96
N VAL A 24 19.76 29.88 2.14
CA VAL A 24 18.33 29.72 2.40
C VAL A 24 17.92 30.69 3.52
N PRO A 25 16.74 31.34 3.44
CA PRO A 25 16.24 32.19 4.53
C PRO A 25 16.27 31.47 5.87
N GLY A 26 16.83 32.12 6.89
CA GLY A 26 16.95 31.55 8.24
C GLY A 26 18.17 30.63 8.46
N THR A 27 19.07 30.47 7.48
CA THR A 27 20.30 29.64 7.61
C THR A 27 21.59 30.47 7.75
N LYS A 28 21.52 31.65 8.39
CA LYS A 28 22.61 32.65 8.36
C LYS A 28 23.95 32.14 8.90
N THR A 29 23.91 31.29 9.92
CA THR A 29 25.12 30.67 10.49
C THR A 29 25.23 29.20 10.09
N LEU A 30 26.42 28.62 10.28
CA LEU A 30 26.63 27.19 10.08
C LEU A 30 25.70 26.34 10.96
N ALA A 31 25.46 26.77 12.21
CA ALA A 31 24.55 26.09 13.12
C ALA A 31 23.10 26.14 12.61
N ASP A 32 22.66 27.29 12.10
CA ASP A 32 21.31 27.44 11.53
C ASP A 32 21.13 26.60 10.27
N MET A 33 22.17 26.53 9.42
CA MET A 33 22.19 25.67 8.24
C MET A 33 22.07 24.19 8.61
N PHE A 34 22.84 23.72 9.59
CA PHE A 34 22.72 22.34 10.06
C PHE A 34 21.36 22.05 10.68
N ARG A 35 20.80 23.00 11.45
CA ARG A 35 19.46 22.86 12.02
C ARG A 35 18.39 22.75 10.94
N TYR A 36 18.47 23.58 9.89
CA TYR A 36 17.60 23.49 8.73
C TYR A 36 17.73 22.14 8.01
N ASN A 37 18.95 21.72 7.68
CA ASN A 37 19.19 20.45 6.99
C ASN A 37 18.70 19.25 7.81
N ALA A 38 18.94 19.25 9.13
CA ALA A 38 18.45 18.23 10.04
C ALA A 38 16.92 18.18 10.04
N TYR A 39 16.24 19.32 10.13
CA TYR A 39 14.78 19.37 10.07
C TYR A 39 14.24 18.79 8.76
N GLN A 40 14.84 19.12 7.62
CA GLN A 40 14.45 18.59 6.33
C GLN A 40 14.62 17.07 6.24
N LEU A 41 15.75 16.54 6.74
CA LEU A 41 16.01 15.10 6.79
C LEU A 41 15.03 14.37 7.72
N PHE A 42 14.79 14.88 8.93
CA PHE A 42 13.87 14.24 9.86
C PHE A 42 12.44 14.24 9.33
N ASN A 43 11.98 15.35 8.75
CA ASN A 43 10.64 15.42 8.19
C ASN A 43 10.47 14.50 6.97
N ALA A 44 11.49 14.40 6.10
CA ALA A 44 11.49 13.47 4.99
C ALA A 44 11.47 12.00 5.43
N THR A 45 12.28 11.63 6.42
CA THR A 45 12.29 10.25 6.95
C THR A 45 10.98 9.90 7.67
N ALA A 46 10.35 10.86 8.34
CA ALA A 46 9.03 10.67 8.92
C ALA A 46 7.96 10.42 7.84
N ARG A 47 7.94 11.23 6.78
CA ARG A 47 7.04 11.05 5.63
C ARG A 47 7.24 9.71 4.95
N TRP A 48 8.48 9.34 4.64
CA TRP A 48 8.79 8.05 4.02
C TRP A 48 8.31 6.86 4.88
N ARG A 49 8.52 6.90 6.20
CA ARG A 49 8.00 5.87 7.12
C ARG A 49 6.48 5.82 7.16
N ALA A 50 5.82 6.99 7.16
CA ALA A 50 4.37 7.07 7.14
C ALA A 50 3.80 6.45 5.85
N TYR A 51 4.35 6.80 4.69
CA TYR A 51 3.95 6.20 3.41
C TYR A 51 4.18 4.69 3.39
N GLY A 52 5.32 4.21 3.89
CA GLY A 52 5.57 2.77 4.03
C GLY A 52 4.60 2.05 4.99
N GLY A 53 4.11 2.74 6.02
CA GLY A 53 3.05 2.24 6.89
C GLY A 53 1.70 2.15 6.18
N LEU A 54 1.33 3.17 5.41
CA LEU A 54 0.11 3.17 4.61
C LEU A 54 0.12 2.06 3.56
N VAL A 55 1.22 1.90 2.80
CA VAL A 55 1.32 0.84 1.78
C VAL A 55 1.11 -0.54 2.41
N ARG A 56 1.77 -0.83 3.54
CA ARG A 56 1.56 -2.10 4.25
C ARG A 56 0.11 -2.30 4.68
N GLN A 57 -0.52 -1.26 5.21
CA GLN A 57 -1.93 -1.33 5.61
C GLN A 57 -2.86 -1.61 4.41
N LEU A 58 -2.59 -0.98 3.26
CA LEU A 58 -3.33 -1.25 2.03
C LEU A 58 -3.12 -2.68 1.53
N GLU A 59 -1.88 -3.19 1.57
CA GLU A 59 -1.56 -4.58 1.21
C GLU A 59 -2.25 -5.60 2.12
N ASP A 60 -2.27 -5.34 3.43
CA ASP A 60 -2.95 -6.19 4.41
C ASP A 60 -4.47 -6.21 4.18
N GLU A 61 -5.07 -5.04 3.93
CA GLU A 61 -6.50 -4.93 3.62
C GLU A 61 -6.84 -5.66 2.32
N LEU A 62 -6.04 -5.47 1.27
CA LEU A 62 -6.21 -6.17 0.00
C LEU A 62 -6.11 -7.69 0.20
N SER A 63 -5.10 -8.17 0.93
CA SER A 63 -4.91 -9.58 1.25
C SER A 63 -6.13 -10.16 1.99
N ARG A 64 -6.65 -9.42 2.97
CA ARG A 64 -7.84 -9.79 3.72
C ARG A 64 -9.09 -9.87 2.82
N LEU A 65 -9.31 -8.86 1.98
CA LEU A 65 -10.43 -8.85 1.02
C LEU A 65 -10.34 -10.02 0.03
N LYS A 66 -9.14 -10.29 -0.48
CA LYS A 66 -8.90 -11.41 -1.40
C LYS A 66 -9.18 -12.76 -0.73
N SER A 67 -8.75 -12.93 0.52
CA SER A 67 -9.04 -14.13 1.32
C SER A 67 -10.54 -14.31 1.55
N GLN A 68 -11.25 -13.25 1.96
CA GLN A 68 -12.71 -13.29 2.12
C GLN A 68 -13.43 -13.66 0.82
N ASN A 69 -13.07 -13.03 -0.29
CA ASN A 69 -13.67 -13.33 -1.59
C ASN A 69 -13.39 -14.78 -2.01
N THR A 70 -12.17 -15.28 -1.78
CA THR A 70 -11.80 -16.67 -2.08
C THR A 70 -12.64 -17.66 -1.28
N LEU A 71 -12.86 -17.39 0.02
CA LEU A 71 -13.73 -18.21 0.87
C LEU A 71 -15.20 -18.17 0.41
N LEU A 72 -15.72 -16.98 0.09
CA LEU A 72 -17.09 -16.81 -0.39
C LEU A 72 -17.30 -17.55 -1.72
N LEU A 73 -16.42 -17.34 -2.70
CA LEU A 73 -16.48 -18.05 -3.98
C LEU A 73 -16.36 -19.56 -3.79
N GLY A 74 -15.46 -20.03 -2.92
CA GLY A 74 -15.34 -21.44 -2.58
C GLY A 74 -16.64 -22.03 -2.02
N LEU A 75 -17.28 -21.32 -1.08
CA LEU A 75 -18.57 -21.72 -0.51
C LEU A 75 -19.68 -21.70 -1.56
N THR A 76 -19.78 -20.64 -2.37
CA THR A 76 -20.81 -20.52 -3.42
C THR A 76 -20.68 -21.63 -4.44
N VAL A 77 -19.47 -21.90 -4.93
CA VAL A 77 -19.21 -23.00 -5.87
C VAL A 77 -19.53 -24.35 -5.23
N GLY A 78 -19.11 -24.57 -3.98
CA GLY A 78 -19.41 -25.82 -3.26
C GLY A 78 -20.90 -26.08 -3.11
N LEU A 79 -21.67 -25.06 -2.69
CA LEU A 79 -23.13 -25.15 -2.58
C LEU A 79 -23.81 -25.36 -3.94
N ALA A 80 -23.33 -24.70 -5.00
CA ALA A 80 -23.85 -24.90 -6.35
C ALA A 80 -23.66 -26.34 -6.83
N VAL A 81 -22.48 -26.94 -6.57
CA VAL A 81 -22.21 -28.35 -6.90
C VAL A 81 -23.12 -29.30 -6.14
N LEU A 82 -23.31 -29.07 -4.83
CA LEU A 82 -24.23 -29.86 -4.00
C LEU A 82 -25.67 -29.79 -4.53
N ALA A 83 -26.17 -28.59 -4.82
CA ALA A 83 -27.52 -28.40 -5.35
C ALA A 83 -27.74 -29.13 -6.70
N VAL A 84 -26.75 -29.11 -7.58
CA VAL A 84 -26.80 -29.85 -8.86
C VAL A 84 -26.84 -31.36 -8.63
N ALA A 85 -26.01 -31.88 -7.71
CA ALA A 85 -25.99 -33.30 -7.38
C ALA A 85 -27.32 -33.78 -6.79
N GLU A 86 -27.91 -33.01 -5.87
CA GLU A 86 -29.23 -33.30 -5.29
C GLU A 86 -30.33 -33.27 -6.35
N ALA A 87 -30.33 -32.28 -7.25
CA ALA A 87 -31.30 -32.21 -8.34
C ALA A 87 -31.23 -33.43 -9.27
N LEU A 88 -30.01 -33.89 -9.61
CA LEU A 88 -29.82 -35.10 -10.44
C LEU A 88 -30.30 -36.36 -9.72
N LEU A 89 -30.01 -36.49 -8.41
CA LEU A 89 -30.49 -37.60 -7.59
C LEU A 89 -32.02 -37.67 -7.56
N LEU A 90 -32.68 -36.53 -7.33
CA LEU A 90 -34.14 -36.42 -7.33
C LEU A 90 -34.75 -36.80 -8.69
N ILE A 91 -34.16 -36.34 -9.79
CA ILE A 91 -34.60 -36.70 -11.15
C ILE A 91 -34.44 -38.21 -11.39
N ALA A 92 -33.30 -38.79 -11.00
CA ALA A 92 -33.03 -40.22 -11.18
C ALA A 92 -33.99 -41.09 -10.36
N TRP A 93 -34.30 -40.71 -9.13
CA TRP A 93 -35.31 -41.37 -8.30
C TRP A 93 -36.70 -41.29 -8.93
N ARG A 94 -37.11 -40.11 -9.40
CA ARG A 94 -38.43 -39.91 -10.02
C ARG A 94 -38.62 -40.68 -11.33
N ARG A 95 -37.54 -41.02 -12.03
CA ARG A 95 -37.59 -41.86 -13.25
C ARG A 95 -37.63 -43.36 -12.96
N ARG A 96 -37.28 -43.78 -11.73
CA ARG A 96 -37.28 -45.18 -11.29
C ARG A 96 -38.59 -45.59 -10.61
N ALA A 97 -39.29 -44.65 -9.99
CA ALA A 97 -40.66 -44.80 -9.48
C ALA A 97 -41.68 -44.66 -10.62
#